data_AF-A0A3N5RPX7-F1
#
_entry.id   AF-A0A3N5RPX7-F1
#
_cell.length_a   1.000
_cell.length_b   1.000
_cell.length_c   1.000
_cell.angle_alpha   90.00
_cell.angle_beta   90.00
_cell.angle_gamma   90.00
#
_symmetry.space_group_name_H-M   'P 1'
#
loop_
_entity.id
_entity.type
_entity.pdbx_description
1 polymer ?
#
loop_
_entity_poly.entity_id
_entity_poly.type
_entity_poly.pdbx_seq_one_letter_code
_entity_poly.pdbx_strand_id
1 'polypeptide(L)' 'MTNEQKEPQPDKPKTQSMGFWIAIGLAIGAGIGVTMDNLPIGIGIGLALGVAIGAAQNQRNKSK' A
#
# COMPACT_ATOMS: atom_id res chain seq x y z
N MET A 1 31.86 16.12 21.11
CA MET A 1 31.43 15.16 20.08
C MET A 1 29.91 15.12 20.14
N THR A 2 29.28 15.88 19.27
CA THR A 2 27.82 16.05 19.16
C THR A 2 27.21 14.75 18.64
N ASN A 3 26.61 13.96 19.52
CA ASN A 3 25.67 12.93 19.11
C ASN A 3 24.29 13.58 19.05
N GLU A 4 23.92 14.05 17.86
CA GLU A 4 22.54 14.31 17.51
C GLU A 4 21.77 13.00 17.55
N GLN A 5 21.29 12.65 18.74
CA GLN A 5 20.24 11.66 18.93
C GLN A 5 19.00 12.21 18.23
N LYS A 6 18.83 11.79 16.97
CA LYS A 6 17.62 11.97 16.17
C LYS A 6 16.43 11.54 17.03
N GLU A 7 15.62 12.50 17.44
CA GLU A 7 14.47 12.30 18.31
C GLU A 7 13.59 11.15 17.75
N PRO A 8 13.08 10.23 18.61
CA PRO A 8 12.10 9.24 18.18
C PRO A 8 10.84 10.00 17.77
N GLN A 9 10.67 10.20 16.46
CA GLN A 9 9.51 10.85 15.89
C GLN A 9 8.25 10.14 16.43
N PRO A 10 7.28 10.89 16.98
CA PRO A 10 6.13 10.30 17.64
C PRO A 10 5.40 9.41 16.64
N ASP A 11 5.10 8.18 17.05
CA ASP A 11 4.29 7.22 16.31
C ASP A 11 2.90 7.83 16.07
N LYS A 12 2.80 8.65 15.02
CA LYS A 12 1.50 9.08 14.49
C LYS A 12 0.77 7.79 14.14
N PRO A 13 -0.48 7.60 14.61
CA PRO A 13 -1.27 6.45 14.20
C PRO A 13 -1.26 6.42 12.68
N LYS A 14 -0.60 5.40 12.12
CA LYS A 14 -0.33 5.29 10.69
C LYS A 14 -1.66 5.02 10.03
N THR A 15 -2.43 6.09 9.76
CA THR A 15 -3.58 6.02 8.87
C THR A 15 -3.08 5.37 7.60
N GLN A 16 -3.57 4.16 7.32
CA GLN A 16 -3.08 3.36 6.21
C GLN A 16 -3.34 4.17 4.94
N SER A 17 -2.25 4.69 4.39
CA SER A 17 -2.30 5.60 3.25
C SER A 17 -2.63 4.80 1.99
N MET A 18 -3.23 5.44 0.99
CA MET A 18 -3.54 4.82 -0.31
C MET A 18 -2.34 4.07 -0.90
N GLY A 19 -1.13 4.62 -0.77
CA GLY A 19 0.11 3.98 -1.24
C GLY A 19 0.43 2.63 -0.59
N PHE A 20 0.02 2.41 0.67
CA PHE A 20 0.20 1.13 1.36
C PHE A 20 -0.63 0.02 0.69
N TRP A 21 -1.91 0.31 0.40
CA TRP A 21 -2.80 -0.63 -0.26
C TRP A 21 -2.40 -0.92 -1.71
N ILE A 22 -1.90 0.10 -2.42
CA ILE A 22 -1.33 -0.08 -3.75
C ILE A 22 -0.10 -1.00 -3.69
N ALA A 23 0.83 -0.76 -2.76
CA ALA A 23 2.03 -1.59 -2.64
C ALA A 23 1.71 -3.07 -2.36
N ILE A 24 0.75 -3.33 -1.46
CA ILE A 24 0.26 -4.70 -1.18
C ILE A 24 -0.38 -5.31 -2.43
N GLY A 25 -1.28 -4.57 -3.08
CA GLY A 25 -1.95 -5.03 -4.29
C GLY A 25 -0.95 -5.39 -5.38
N LEU A 26 0.07 -4.56 -5.59
CA LEU A 26 1.13 -4.82 -6.56
C LEU A 26 2.01 -6.02 -6.17
N ALA A 27 2.36 -6.20 -4.89
CA ALA A 27 3.14 -7.36 -4.46
C ALA A 27 2.39 -8.68 -4.72
N ILE A 28 1.10 -8.72 -4.40
CA ILE A 28 0.24 -9.89 -4.65
C ILE A 28 0.04 -10.08 -6.16
N GLY A 29 -0.31 -9.02 -6.89
CA GLY A 29 -0.53 -9.05 -8.33
C GLY A 29 0.70 -9.45 -9.12
N ALA A 30 1.89 -8.99 -8.72
CA ALA A 30 3.15 -9.41 -9.32
C ALA A 30 3.40 -10.91 -9.09
N GLY A 31 3.15 -11.42 -7.88
CA GLY A 31 3.25 -12.85 -7.59
C GLY A 31 2.32 -13.69 -8.49
N ILE A 32 1.05 -13.27 -8.60
CA ILE A 32 0.07 -13.93 -9.47
C ILE A 32 0.49 -13.85 -10.95
N GLY A 33 0.91 -12.68 -11.41
CA GLY A 33 1.33 -12.45 -12.79
C GLY A 33 2.54 -13.29 -13.19
N VAL A 34 3.50 -13.46 -12.28
CA VAL A 34 4.64 -14.37 -12.48
C VAL A 34 4.16 -15.82 -12.58
N THR A 35 3.23 -16.27 -11.73
CA THR A 35 2.70 -17.64 -11.81
C THR A 35 1.86 -17.92 -13.05
N MET A 36 1.31 -16.88 -13.68
CA MET A 36 0.48 -16.97 -14.89
C MET A 36 1.27 -16.73 -16.17
N ASP A 37 2.59 -16.55 -16.09
CA ASP A 37 3.44 -16.08 -17.21
C ASP A 37 2.89 -14.82 -17.90
N ASN A 38 2.10 -14.02 -17.17
CA ASN A 38 1.45 -12.81 -17.67
C ASN A 38 1.48 -11.71 -16.59
N LEU A 39 2.65 -11.08 -16.49
CA LEU A 39 2.88 -9.99 -15.55
C LEU A 39 1.93 -8.80 -15.75
N PRO A 40 1.59 -8.36 -16.99
CA PRO A 40 0.61 -7.29 -17.20
C PRO A 40 -0.75 -7.57 -16.56
N ILE A 41 -1.27 -8.79 -16.72
CA ILE A 41 -2.55 -9.20 -16.11
C ILE A 41 -2.43 -9.20 -14.58
N GLY A 42 -1.37 -9.77 -14.03
CA GLY A 42 -1.14 -9.80 -12.59
C GLY A 42 -1.05 -8.40 -11.97
N ILE A 43 -0.28 -7.50 -12.58
CA ILE A 43 -0.17 -6.10 -12.14
C ILE A 43 -1.52 -5.39 -12.27
N GLY A 44 -2.27 -5.60 -13.36
CA GLY A 44 -3.59 -5.01 -13.54
C GLY A 44 -4.58 -5.43 -12.46
N ILE A 45 -4.64 -6.73 -12.15
CA ILE A 45 -5.48 -7.27 -11.07
C ILE A 45 -5.03 -6.73 -9.71
N GLY A 46 -3.74 -6.81 -9.42
CA GLY A 46 -3.17 -6.36 -8.15
C GLY A 46 -3.40 -4.86 -7.90
N LEU A 47 -3.18 -4.04 -8.92
CA LEU A 47 -3.44 -2.60 -8.85
C LEU A 47 -4.92 -2.30 -8.66
N ALA A 48 -5.81 -2.96 -9.40
CA ALA A 48 -7.26 -2.78 -9.25
C ALA A 48 -7.73 -3.12 -7.84
N LEU A 49 -7.25 -4.23 -7.26
CA LEU A 49 -7.58 -4.63 -5.89
C LEU A 49 -7.02 -3.65 -4.85
N GLY A 50 -5.74 -3.28 -4.98
CA GLY A 50 -5.09 -2.34 -4.06
C GLY A 50 -5.77 -0.97 -4.06
N VAL A 51 -6.11 -0.45 -5.25
CA VAL A 51 -6.85 0.81 -5.39
C VAL A 51 -8.27 0.69 -4.86
N ALA A 52 -9.00 -0.40 -5.16
CA ALA A 52 -10.36 -0.58 -4.67
C ALA A 52 -10.43 -0.59 -3.13
N ILE A 53 -9.55 -1.35 -2.48
CA ILE A 53 -9.47 -1.44 -1.01
C ILE A 53 -9.03 -0.10 -0.42
N GLY A 54 -7.96 0.50 -0.98
CA GLY A 54 -7.45 1.79 -0.52
C GLY A 54 -8.48 2.91 -0.67
N ALA A 55 -9.22 2.95 -1.78
CA ALA A 55 -10.29 3.91 -2.03
C ALA A 55 -11.46 3.70 -1.06
N ALA A 56 -11.89 2.46 -0.85
CA ALA A 56 -12.97 2.14 0.10
C ALA A 56 -12.60 2.52 1.54
N GLN A 57 -11.36 2.26 1.96
CA GLN A 57 -10.89 2.63 3.30
C GLN A 57 -10.69 4.14 3.44
N ASN A 58 -10.19 4.81 2.40
CA ASN A 58 -10.10 6.26 2.36
C ASN A 58 -11.49 6.93 2.46
N GLN A 59 -12.51 6.38 1.79
CA GLN A 59 -13.89 6.86 1.92
C GLN A 59 -14.42 6.68 3.35
N ARG A 60 -14.21 5.51 3.97
CA ARG A 60 -14.61 5.24 5.36
C ARG A 60 -13.89 6.14 6.37
N ASN A 61 -12.65 6.49 6.11
CA ASN A 61 -11.86 7.37 6.97
C ASN A 61 -12.27 8.84 6.83
N LYS A 62 -12.80 9.24 5.67
CA LYS A 62 -13.24 10.61 5.40
C LYS A 62 -14.66 10.90 5.94
N SER A 63 -15.45 9.87 6.19
CA SER A 63 -16.80 9.97 6.79
C SER A 63 -16.82 9.76 8.30
N LYS A 64 -15.65 9.68 8.94
CA LYS A 64 -15.47 9.75 10.39
C LYS A 64 -14.95 11.13 10.78
#